data_AF-A0A1I2UW40-F1
#
_entry.id   AF-A0A1I2UW40-F1
#
_cell.length_a   1.000
_cell.length_b   1.000
_cell.length_c   1.000
_cell.angle_alpha   90.00
_cell.angle_beta   90.00
_cell.angle_gamma   90.00
#
_symmetry.space_group_name_H-M   'P 1'
#
loop_
_entity.id
_entity.type
_entity.pdbx_description
1 polymer ?
#
loop_
_entity_poly.entity_id
_entity_poly.type
_entity_poly.pdbx_seq_one_letter_code
_entity_poly.pdbx_strand_id
1 'polypeptide(L)'
;MSPYAAWMLAQEARALLARLARVLPFALIEPMVPAAALLPQAQLGIERQLVSGRRELRAMARGFLRWLHGPQGRRASAAQAQRRFTFLRMKFNAALIQFDMFNDVITQRSEHRNGVWLAGLDVASADALALRGGYYKAPPVICYLDRGPGAAIRRARTRLPGGGDNPVAIIRVPRERMVGASIASSLFHEVGHQGAALLDLVNSLRPVLQSLQTGATGPAPVWQLWERWISEIVADFWSLARVGVAATHGLIGVVSLPRIFVFRLNTDDPHPVPWIRVLLSCAMGERLFPHPQWQRMARLWESYYPLEGLPQADRQLLVQLRASMPALAGLLANHRPALLRGASLPQALQVAQRQPAYLALLFRLWQRKPQGMYRSSPVLVFAVIGQARADGILSPEHESILLARLLTHWALRNTLTDL
;
A
#
# COMPACT_ATOMS: atom_id res chain seq x y z
N MET A 1 -47.64 -12.10 11.51
CA MET A 1 -47.07 -11.38 12.68
C MET A 1 -48.06 -10.37 13.22
N SER A 2 -47.86 -9.81 14.44
CA SER A 2 -48.75 -8.75 14.94
C SER A 2 -48.65 -7.46 14.10
N PRO A 3 -49.73 -6.69 13.94
CA PRO A 3 -49.69 -5.41 13.21
C PRO A 3 -48.63 -4.44 13.75
N TYR A 4 -48.46 -4.41 15.07
CA TYR A 4 -47.44 -3.59 15.73
C TYR A 4 -46.00 -3.99 15.34
N ALA A 5 -45.69 -5.30 15.32
CA ALA A 5 -44.37 -5.77 14.92
C ALA A 5 -44.06 -5.43 13.45
N ALA A 6 -45.04 -5.58 12.56
CA ALA A 6 -44.90 -5.19 11.16
C ALA A 6 -44.69 -3.67 11.03
N TRP A 7 -45.46 -2.86 11.77
CA TRP A 7 -45.33 -1.41 11.77
C TRP A 7 -43.95 -0.95 12.25
N MET A 8 -43.44 -1.51 13.35
CA MET A 8 -42.10 -1.18 13.89
C MET A 8 -41.01 -1.45 12.84
N LEU A 9 -41.00 -2.63 12.21
CA LEU A 9 -40.02 -2.97 11.17
C LEU A 9 -40.13 -2.07 9.93
N ALA A 10 -41.35 -1.66 9.59
CA ALA A 10 -41.57 -0.71 8.51
C ALA A 10 -41.00 0.68 8.85
N GLN A 11 -41.16 1.16 10.09
CA GLN A 11 -40.58 2.43 10.53
C GLN A 11 -39.06 2.40 10.49
N GLU A 12 -38.45 1.34 11.00
CA GLU A 12 -36.99 1.16 10.95
C GLU A 12 -36.45 1.16 9.52
N ALA A 13 -37.11 0.43 8.60
CA ALA A 13 -36.72 0.44 7.18
C ALA A 13 -36.91 1.82 6.51
N ARG A 14 -37.94 2.58 6.89
CA ARG A 14 -38.13 3.97 6.44
C ARG A 14 -37.07 4.91 7.01
N ALA A 15 -36.65 4.72 8.26
CA ALA A 15 -35.56 5.48 8.87
C ALA A 15 -34.23 5.25 8.12
N LEU A 16 -33.95 4.02 7.70
CA LEU A 16 -32.78 3.73 6.84
C LEU A 16 -32.85 4.49 5.50
N LEU A 17 -34.02 4.53 4.86
CA LEU A 17 -34.23 5.29 3.62
C LEU A 17 -34.05 6.80 3.83
N ALA A 18 -34.55 7.34 4.94
CA ALA A 18 -34.39 8.75 5.30
C ALA A 18 -32.91 9.12 5.53
N ARG A 19 -32.15 8.27 6.25
CA ARG A 19 -30.70 8.43 6.42
C ARG A 19 -29.97 8.40 5.08
N LEU A 20 -30.32 7.45 4.19
CA LEU A 20 -29.71 7.33 2.86
C LEU A 20 -29.99 8.52 1.94
N ALA A 21 -31.11 9.22 2.16
CA ALA A 21 -31.46 10.43 1.42
C ALA A 21 -30.55 11.61 1.80
N ARG A 22 -30.05 11.66 3.04
CA ARG A 22 -29.14 12.71 3.53
C ARG A 22 -27.69 12.56 3.10
N VAL A 23 -27.32 11.41 2.52
CA VAL A 23 -25.97 11.20 1.98
C VAL A 23 -25.80 12.04 0.72
N LEU A 24 -24.89 13.02 0.77
CA LEU A 24 -24.57 13.91 -0.34
C LEU A 24 -23.35 13.40 -1.13
N PRO A 25 -23.20 13.76 -2.42
CA PRO A 25 -21.94 13.60 -3.15
C PRO A 25 -20.78 14.29 -2.42
N PHE A 26 -19.61 13.65 -2.40
CA PHE A 26 -18.43 14.21 -1.72
C PHE A 26 -17.96 15.52 -2.35
N ALA A 27 -18.15 15.64 -3.68
CA ALA A 27 -17.83 16.85 -4.43
C ALA A 27 -18.59 18.12 -3.95
N LEU A 28 -19.63 17.98 -3.12
CA LEU A 28 -20.44 19.10 -2.65
C LEU A 28 -20.20 19.48 -1.17
N ILE A 29 -19.40 18.71 -0.43
CA ILE A 29 -19.35 18.84 1.05
C ILE A 29 -17.97 19.17 1.61
N GLU A 30 -16.87 18.81 0.94
CA GLU A 30 -15.51 19.01 1.48
C GLU A 30 -14.74 20.09 0.70
N PRO A 31 -14.61 21.33 1.23
CA PRO A 31 -13.87 22.40 0.56
C PRO A 31 -12.35 22.17 0.71
N MET A 32 -11.63 22.14 -0.41
CA MET A 32 -10.17 22.02 -0.43
C MET A 32 -9.56 22.94 -1.48
N VAL A 33 -8.29 23.31 -1.30
CA VAL A 33 -7.57 24.05 -2.35
C VAL A 33 -7.41 23.14 -3.58
N PRO A 34 -7.42 23.67 -4.82
CA PRO A 34 -7.34 22.84 -6.03
C PRO A 34 -6.13 21.91 -6.07
N ALA A 35 -4.99 22.31 -5.49
CA ALA A 35 -3.79 21.48 -5.40
C ALA A 35 -3.92 20.30 -4.42
N ALA A 36 -4.87 20.32 -3.50
CA ALA A 36 -5.15 19.21 -2.58
C ALA A 36 -6.24 18.25 -3.11
N ALA A 37 -6.89 18.62 -4.22
CA ALA A 37 -8.00 17.86 -4.78
C ALA A 37 -7.59 16.45 -5.21
N LEU A 38 -8.52 15.52 -5.06
CA LEU A 38 -8.36 14.18 -5.62
C LEU A 38 -8.27 14.25 -7.15
N LEU A 39 -7.51 13.32 -7.73
CA LEU A 39 -7.49 13.14 -9.18
C LEU A 39 -8.93 12.94 -9.72
N PRO A 40 -9.29 13.52 -10.88
CA PRO A 40 -10.64 13.37 -11.43
C PRO A 40 -11.10 11.92 -11.56
N GLN A 41 -10.20 11.01 -11.97
CA GLN A 41 -10.50 9.58 -12.08
C GLN A 41 -10.79 8.94 -10.71
N ALA A 42 -10.08 9.37 -9.67
CA ALA A 42 -10.28 8.89 -8.30
C ALA A 42 -11.62 9.38 -7.75
N GLN A 43 -11.91 10.69 -7.89
CA GLN A 43 -13.19 11.28 -7.50
C GLN A 43 -14.36 10.60 -8.22
N LEU A 44 -14.29 10.45 -9.55
CA LEU A 44 -15.32 9.79 -10.33
C LEU A 44 -15.53 8.32 -9.91
N GLY A 45 -14.44 7.61 -9.60
CA GLY A 45 -14.51 6.24 -9.09
C GLY A 45 -15.27 6.14 -7.77
N ILE A 46 -14.94 7.03 -6.81
CA ILE A 46 -15.59 7.10 -5.50
C ILE A 46 -17.07 7.48 -5.64
N GLU A 47 -17.39 8.51 -6.44
CA GLU A 47 -18.76 8.97 -6.64
C GLU A 47 -19.64 7.91 -7.31
N ARG A 48 -19.10 7.17 -8.30
CA ARG A 48 -19.82 6.05 -8.92
C ARG A 48 -20.13 4.94 -7.91
N GLN A 49 -19.17 4.62 -7.04
CA GLN A 49 -19.36 3.62 -5.98
C GLN A 49 -20.43 4.09 -4.98
N LEU A 50 -20.40 5.37 -4.58
CA LEU A 50 -21.42 5.98 -3.72
C LEU A 50 -22.82 5.90 -4.34
N VAL A 51 -22.96 6.32 -5.61
CA VAL A 51 -24.23 6.29 -6.33
C VAL A 51 -24.75 4.85 -6.47
N SER A 52 -23.90 3.91 -6.83
CA SER A 52 -24.25 2.49 -6.97
C SER A 52 -24.72 1.90 -5.63
N GLY A 53 -23.94 2.06 -4.56
CA GLY A 53 -24.27 1.58 -3.22
C GLY A 53 -25.59 2.18 -2.71
N ARG A 54 -25.82 3.48 -2.93
CA ARG A 54 -27.10 4.13 -2.59
C ARG A 54 -28.28 3.52 -3.35
N ARG A 55 -28.13 3.23 -4.65
CA ARG A 55 -29.19 2.60 -5.45
C ARG A 55 -29.50 1.19 -4.94
N GLU A 56 -28.48 0.40 -4.63
CA GLU A 56 -28.63 -0.97 -4.11
C GLU A 56 -29.33 -0.99 -2.74
N LEU A 57 -28.85 -0.21 -1.77
CA LEU A 57 -29.46 -0.11 -0.43
C LEU A 57 -30.92 0.36 -0.51
N ARG A 58 -31.21 1.34 -1.37
CA ARG A 58 -32.58 1.84 -1.60
C ARG A 58 -33.46 0.75 -2.18
N ALA A 59 -32.96 -0.02 -3.15
CA ALA A 59 -33.69 -1.13 -3.75
C ALA A 59 -33.98 -2.23 -2.72
N MET A 60 -33.00 -2.60 -1.89
CA MET A 60 -33.17 -3.60 -0.82
C MET A 60 -34.18 -3.14 0.24
N ALA A 61 -34.08 -1.90 0.72
CA ALA A 61 -35.02 -1.37 1.72
C ALA A 61 -36.46 -1.28 1.17
N ARG A 62 -36.63 -0.81 -0.08
CA ARG A 62 -37.93 -0.81 -0.76
C ARG A 62 -38.45 -2.23 -1.01
N GLY A 63 -37.57 -3.15 -1.38
CA GLY A 63 -37.88 -4.57 -1.54
C GLY A 63 -38.37 -5.21 -0.25
N PHE A 64 -37.70 -4.93 0.87
CA PHE A 64 -38.12 -5.36 2.20
C PHE A 64 -39.50 -4.80 2.57
N LEU A 65 -39.74 -3.50 2.37
CA LEU A 65 -41.04 -2.87 2.64
C LEU A 65 -42.17 -3.47 1.78
N ARG A 66 -41.92 -3.69 0.48
CA ARG A 66 -42.89 -4.35 -0.40
C ARG A 66 -43.19 -5.78 0.04
N TRP A 67 -42.15 -6.54 0.39
CA TRP A 67 -42.31 -7.90 0.90
C TRP A 67 -43.10 -7.91 2.22
N LEU A 68 -42.78 -7.01 3.15
CA LEU A 68 -43.39 -6.91 4.46
C LEU A 68 -44.90 -6.64 4.38
N HIS A 69 -45.32 -5.77 3.46
CA HIS A 69 -46.74 -5.46 3.23
C HIS A 69 -47.46 -6.47 2.32
N GLY A 70 -46.71 -7.28 1.58
CA GLY A 70 -47.23 -8.28 0.65
C GLY A 70 -47.75 -9.56 1.32
N PRO A 71 -48.36 -10.48 0.54
CA PRO A 71 -48.98 -11.69 1.09
C PRO A 71 -48.03 -12.57 1.91
N GLN A 72 -46.79 -12.70 1.46
CA GLN A 72 -45.76 -13.50 2.15
C GLN A 72 -45.33 -12.85 3.48
N GLY A 73 -45.14 -11.53 3.52
CA GLY A 73 -44.77 -10.80 4.74
C GLY A 73 -45.88 -10.85 5.80
N ARG A 74 -47.15 -10.73 5.38
CA ARG A 74 -48.30 -10.85 6.31
C ARG A 74 -48.38 -12.22 6.98
N ARG A 75 -48.07 -13.28 6.24
CA ARG A 75 -48.02 -14.67 6.73
C ARG A 75 -46.74 -15.00 7.53
N ALA A 76 -45.70 -14.18 7.44
CA ALA A 76 -44.44 -14.43 8.14
C ALA A 76 -44.56 -14.22 9.66
N SER A 77 -43.70 -14.92 10.41
CA SER A 77 -43.51 -14.67 11.84
C SER A 77 -42.69 -13.40 12.08
N ALA A 78 -42.84 -12.78 13.26
CA ALA A 78 -42.02 -11.62 13.63
C ALA A 78 -40.52 -11.95 13.58
N ALA A 79 -40.14 -13.15 14.02
CA ALA A 79 -38.75 -13.62 13.97
C ALA A 79 -38.20 -13.73 12.55
N GLN A 80 -39.00 -14.18 11.58
CA GLN A 80 -38.59 -14.22 10.16
C GLN A 80 -38.43 -12.81 9.58
N ALA A 81 -39.38 -11.91 9.86
CA ALA A 81 -39.32 -10.53 9.41
C ALA A 81 -38.12 -9.79 10.02
N GLN A 82 -37.86 -9.97 11.31
CA GLN A 82 -36.70 -9.43 12.01
C GLN A 82 -35.39 -9.95 11.41
N ARG A 83 -35.30 -11.25 11.06
CA ARG A 83 -34.09 -11.83 10.44
C ARG A 83 -33.77 -11.16 9.10
N ARG A 84 -34.78 -10.97 8.25
CA ARG A 84 -34.65 -10.28 6.95
C ARG A 84 -34.27 -8.81 7.14
N PHE A 85 -34.89 -8.12 8.10
CA PHE A 85 -34.55 -6.75 8.43
C PHE A 85 -33.10 -6.62 8.94
N THR A 86 -32.66 -7.52 9.82
CA THR A 86 -31.28 -7.53 10.33
C THR A 86 -30.27 -7.71 9.20
N PHE A 87 -30.53 -8.57 8.21
CA PHE A 87 -29.68 -8.68 7.03
C PHE A 87 -29.57 -7.36 6.26
N LEU A 88 -30.70 -6.68 6.02
CA LEU A 88 -30.73 -5.34 5.41
C LEU A 88 -29.90 -4.35 6.23
N ARG A 89 -30.07 -4.33 7.56
CA ARG A 89 -29.34 -3.44 8.47
C ARG A 89 -27.84 -3.71 8.46
N MET A 90 -27.43 -4.97 8.44
CA MET A 90 -26.01 -5.35 8.33
C MET A 90 -25.41 -4.87 7.02
N LYS A 91 -26.11 -5.04 5.89
CA LYS A 91 -25.69 -4.50 4.59
C LYS A 91 -25.59 -2.98 4.59
N PHE A 92 -26.54 -2.29 5.22
CA PHE A 92 -26.53 -0.84 5.37
C PHE A 92 -25.32 -0.36 6.17
N ASN A 93 -25.05 -0.98 7.32
CA ASN A 93 -23.90 -0.63 8.16
C ASN A 93 -22.57 -0.90 7.45
N ALA A 94 -22.46 -2.01 6.71
CA ALA A 94 -21.26 -2.30 5.92
C ALA A 94 -21.00 -1.22 4.86
N ALA A 95 -22.03 -0.78 4.15
CA ALA A 95 -21.92 0.31 3.17
C ALA A 95 -21.59 1.67 3.82
N LEU A 96 -22.13 1.98 5.01
CA LEU A 96 -21.74 3.18 5.75
C LEU A 96 -20.26 3.18 6.10
N ILE A 97 -19.69 2.06 6.56
CA ILE A 97 -18.26 1.94 6.84
C ILE A 97 -17.42 2.27 5.58
N GLN A 98 -17.89 1.88 4.39
CA GLN A 98 -17.21 2.28 3.14
C GLN A 98 -17.28 3.79 2.92
N PHE A 99 -18.44 4.42 3.15
CA PHE A 99 -18.63 5.86 2.95
C PHE A 99 -17.82 6.67 3.96
N ASP A 100 -17.79 6.25 5.23
CA ASP A 100 -17.01 6.90 6.29
C ASP A 100 -15.52 6.82 5.97
N MET A 101 -15.01 5.69 5.44
CA MET A 101 -13.64 5.59 4.96
C MET A 101 -13.31 6.61 3.86
N PHE A 102 -14.18 6.76 2.85
CA PHE A 102 -13.95 7.76 1.80
C PHE A 102 -14.07 9.18 2.35
N ASN A 103 -14.99 9.41 3.29
CA ASN A 103 -15.14 10.68 3.97
C ASN A 103 -13.85 11.06 4.71
N ASP A 104 -13.28 10.15 5.51
CA ASP A 104 -12.03 10.38 6.24
C ASP A 104 -10.89 10.76 5.29
N VAL A 105 -10.78 10.05 4.16
CA VAL A 105 -9.77 10.29 3.13
C VAL A 105 -9.93 11.68 2.49
N ILE A 106 -11.17 12.09 2.21
CA ILE A 106 -11.48 13.34 1.51
C ILE A 106 -11.39 14.53 2.46
N THR A 107 -11.92 14.41 3.68
CA THR A 107 -11.88 15.47 4.70
C THR A 107 -10.44 15.90 5.01
N GLN A 108 -9.50 14.97 5.01
CA GLN A 108 -8.08 15.29 5.22
C GLN A 108 -7.47 16.14 4.10
N ARG A 109 -8.08 16.19 2.90
CA ARG A 109 -7.66 17.09 1.83
C ARG A 109 -7.93 18.56 2.15
N SER A 110 -8.89 18.81 3.04
CA SER A 110 -9.22 20.14 3.55
C SER A 110 -8.25 20.62 4.64
N GLU A 111 -7.39 19.74 5.18
CA GLU A 111 -6.39 20.14 6.18
C GLU A 111 -5.30 21.04 5.58
N HIS A 112 -5.02 22.17 6.24
CA HIS A 112 -4.01 23.12 5.81
C HIS A 112 -2.63 22.45 5.68
N ARG A 113 -1.97 22.64 4.52
CA ARG A 113 -0.70 22.00 4.08
C ARG A 113 -0.77 20.49 3.87
N ASN A 114 -1.31 19.73 4.83
CA ASN A 114 -1.33 18.26 4.76
C ASN A 114 -2.09 17.76 3.54
N GLY A 115 -3.22 18.38 3.20
CA GLY A 115 -4.00 17.99 2.02
C GLY A 115 -3.21 18.08 0.71
N VAL A 116 -2.36 19.11 0.57
CA VAL A 116 -1.50 19.30 -0.60
C VAL A 116 -0.37 18.28 -0.63
N TRP A 117 0.24 17.98 0.52
CA TRP A 117 1.27 16.93 0.59
C TRP A 117 0.70 15.55 0.30
N LEU A 118 -0.50 15.23 0.79
CA LEU A 118 -1.21 14.00 0.43
C LEU A 118 -1.44 13.89 -1.08
N ALA A 119 -1.83 14.98 -1.75
CA ALA A 119 -1.96 15.00 -3.21
C ALA A 119 -0.60 14.79 -3.90
N GLY A 120 0.49 15.36 -3.38
CA GLY A 120 1.84 15.09 -3.87
C GLY A 120 2.25 13.61 -3.71
N LEU A 121 1.84 12.97 -2.62
CA LEU A 121 2.06 11.55 -2.37
C LEU A 121 1.23 10.68 -3.32
N ASP A 122 0.00 11.07 -3.66
CA ASP A 122 -0.81 10.37 -4.69
C ASP A 122 -0.06 10.29 -6.02
N VAL A 123 0.51 11.42 -6.45
CA VAL A 123 1.30 11.51 -7.69
C VAL A 123 2.53 10.61 -7.59
N ALA A 124 3.22 10.61 -6.45
CA ALA A 124 4.38 9.73 -6.24
C ALA A 124 4.01 8.25 -6.24
N SER A 125 2.89 7.87 -5.62
CA SER A 125 2.39 6.49 -5.60
C SER A 125 1.93 6.04 -6.99
N ALA A 126 1.29 6.91 -7.76
CA ALA A 126 0.92 6.63 -9.14
C ALA A 126 2.15 6.39 -10.03
N ASP A 127 3.20 7.22 -9.89
CA ASP A 127 4.48 7.04 -10.59
C ASP A 127 5.19 5.72 -10.17
N ALA A 128 5.11 5.37 -8.89
CA ALA A 128 5.64 4.11 -8.35
C ALA A 128 4.87 2.87 -8.79
N LEU A 129 3.59 3.02 -9.14
CA LEU A 129 2.78 1.94 -9.69
C LEU A 129 3.00 1.80 -11.20
N ALA A 130 3.14 2.91 -11.93
CA ALA A 130 3.25 2.91 -13.39
C ALA A 130 4.45 2.08 -13.91
N LEU A 131 4.21 1.22 -14.91
CA LEU A 131 5.24 0.45 -15.62
C LEU A 131 5.26 0.81 -17.11
N ARG A 132 6.47 1.07 -17.63
CA ARG A 132 6.68 1.28 -19.07
C ARG A 132 6.61 -0.08 -19.77
N GLY A 133 5.53 -0.29 -20.51
CA GLY A 133 5.22 -1.55 -21.17
C GLY A 133 3.72 -1.81 -21.28
N GLY A 134 2.88 -1.13 -20.49
CA GLY A 134 1.43 -1.31 -20.57
C GLY A 134 1.00 -2.72 -20.13
N TYR A 135 1.69 -3.29 -19.13
CA TYR A 135 1.39 -4.62 -18.60
C TYR A 135 0.03 -4.69 -17.90
N TYR A 136 -0.45 -3.55 -17.40
CA TYR A 136 -1.78 -3.39 -16.82
C TYR A 136 -2.23 -1.93 -16.87
N LYS A 137 -3.54 -1.71 -16.70
CA LYS A 137 -4.10 -0.38 -16.44
C LYS A 137 -4.01 -0.09 -14.94
N ALA A 138 -3.18 0.87 -14.54
CA ALA A 138 -3.05 1.25 -13.13
C ALA A 138 -4.37 1.87 -12.62
N PRO A 139 -4.87 1.47 -11.43
CA PRO A 139 -5.97 2.17 -10.76
C PRO A 139 -5.50 3.53 -10.23
N PRO A 140 -6.44 4.46 -9.94
CA PRO A 140 -6.10 5.67 -9.19
C PRO A 140 -5.62 5.29 -7.78
N VAL A 141 -4.68 6.06 -7.24
CA VAL A 141 -4.12 5.86 -5.90
C VAL A 141 -4.40 7.10 -5.06
N ILE A 142 -4.80 6.90 -3.80
CA ILE A 142 -5.11 7.98 -2.85
C ILE A 142 -4.41 7.69 -1.54
N CYS A 143 -3.68 8.66 -1.02
CA CYS A 143 -3.04 8.65 0.27
C CYS A 143 -3.93 9.34 1.31
N TYR A 144 -3.91 8.85 2.54
CA TYR A 144 -4.50 9.53 3.69
C TYR A 144 -3.69 9.24 4.95
N LEU A 145 -3.84 10.09 5.96
CA LEU A 145 -3.19 9.96 7.26
C LEU A 145 -4.02 9.12 8.22
N ASP A 146 -3.33 8.33 9.03
CA ASP A 146 -3.92 7.65 10.19
C ASP A 146 -2.97 7.72 11.39
N ARG A 147 -3.52 7.51 12.58
CA ARG A 147 -2.76 7.32 13.80
C ARG A 147 -2.37 5.84 13.90
N GLY A 148 -1.12 5.52 13.61
CA GLY A 148 -0.65 4.15 13.74
C GLY A 148 0.83 3.97 13.40
N PRO A 149 1.46 2.88 13.85
CA PRO A 149 2.89 2.69 13.73
C PRO A 149 3.37 2.34 12.31
N GLY A 150 2.48 2.16 11.33
CA GLY A 150 2.87 1.73 9.99
C GLY A 150 1.86 2.11 8.90
N ALA A 151 2.37 2.21 7.68
CA ALA A 151 1.55 2.33 6.48
C ALA A 151 0.71 1.07 6.27
N ALA A 152 -0.34 1.17 5.47
CA ALA A 152 -1.15 0.04 5.06
C ALA A 152 -1.90 0.37 3.78
N ILE A 153 -2.13 -0.61 2.93
CA ILE A 153 -2.91 -0.43 1.70
C ILE A 153 -4.22 -1.19 1.71
N ARG A 154 -5.29 -0.49 1.30
CA ARG A 154 -6.50 -1.12 0.78
C ARG A 154 -6.44 -1.08 -0.75
N ARG A 155 -6.10 -2.23 -1.34
CA ARG A 155 -5.92 -2.37 -2.79
C ARG A 155 -7.20 -2.03 -3.57
N ALA A 156 -7.05 -1.47 -4.76
CA ALA A 156 -8.12 -1.38 -5.73
C ALA A 156 -8.51 -2.78 -6.24
N ARG A 157 -9.72 -2.92 -6.80
CA ARG A 157 -10.25 -4.17 -7.36
C ARG A 157 -10.30 -5.33 -6.37
N THR A 158 -10.40 -5.00 -5.08
CA THR A 158 -10.69 -5.93 -4.01
C THR A 158 -12.09 -5.65 -3.48
N ARG A 159 -12.78 -6.69 -3.01
CA ARG A 159 -14.15 -6.55 -2.51
C ARG A 159 -14.21 -5.65 -1.28
N LEU A 160 -15.11 -4.67 -1.30
CA LEU A 160 -15.37 -3.81 -0.15
C LEU A 160 -16.43 -4.42 0.79
N PRO A 161 -16.39 -4.12 2.11
CA PRO A 161 -17.41 -4.56 3.06
C PRO A 161 -18.79 -4.02 2.67
N GLY A 162 -19.71 -4.87 2.23
CA GLY A 162 -21.03 -4.44 1.74
C GLY A 162 -21.28 -4.74 0.26
N GLY A 163 -20.24 -4.95 -0.53
CA GLY A 163 -20.32 -5.28 -1.96
C GLY A 163 -19.57 -4.29 -2.85
N GLY A 164 -19.37 -4.68 -4.10
CA GLY A 164 -18.59 -3.93 -5.09
C GLY A 164 -17.08 -4.04 -4.90
N ASP A 165 -16.36 -3.65 -5.94
CA ASP A 165 -14.90 -3.60 -5.95
C ASP A 165 -14.41 -2.21 -5.60
N ASN A 166 -13.32 -2.13 -4.85
CA ASN A 166 -12.70 -0.86 -4.48
C ASN A 166 -12.21 -0.12 -5.74
N PRO A 167 -12.74 1.08 -6.08
CA PRO A 167 -12.42 1.76 -7.32
C PRO A 167 -11.01 2.37 -7.33
N VAL A 168 -10.43 2.57 -6.16
CA VAL A 168 -9.16 3.29 -5.94
C VAL A 168 -8.29 2.51 -4.96
N ALA A 169 -6.96 2.57 -5.12
CA ALA A 169 -6.06 2.04 -4.11
C ALA A 169 -5.90 3.11 -3.02
N ILE A 170 -6.18 2.77 -1.77
CA ILE A 170 -6.09 3.71 -0.66
C ILE A 170 -4.88 3.33 0.18
N ILE A 171 -3.90 4.23 0.28
CA ILE A 171 -2.69 4.04 1.06
C ILE A 171 -2.75 4.91 2.30
N ARG A 172 -2.62 4.25 3.44
CA ARG A 172 -2.52 4.88 4.74
C ARG A 172 -1.06 5.26 5.00
N VAL A 173 -0.85 6.50 5.40
CA VAL A 173 0.46 7.08 5.70
C VAL A 173 0.52 7.50 7.17
N PRO A 174 1.53 7.09 7.95
CA PRO A 174 1.70 7.56 9.31
C PRO A 174 1.95 9.07 9.35
N ARG A 175 1.19 9.80 10.17
CA ARG A 175 1.24 11.27 10.23
C ARG A 175 2.63 11.82 10.54
N GLU A 176 3.33 11.18 11.46
CA GLU A 176 4.67 11.56 11.93
C GLU A 176 5.78 11.30 10.90
N ARG A 177 5.49 10.53 9.84
CA ARG A 177 6.44 10.15 8.79
C ARG A 177 6.02 10.61 7.41
N MET A 178 5.09 11.54 7.29
CA MET A 178 4.54 11.99 6.00
C MET A 178 5.60 12.61 5.06
N VAL A 179 6.69 13.18 5.60
CA VAL A 179 7.75 13.83 4.82
C VAL A 179 9.13 13.25 5.21
N GLY A 180 9.97 12.99 4.22
CA GLY A 180 11.33 12.42 4.36
C GLY A 180 11.50 11.14 3.52
N ALA A 181 12.73 10.67 3.26
CA ALA A 181 12.91 9.44 2.48
C ALA A 181 12.40 8.18 3.19
N SER A 182 12.19 8.22 4.51
CA SER A 182 11.57 7.12 5.25
C SER A 182 10.15 6.83 4.79
N ILE A 183 9.40 7.84 4.29
CA ILE A 183 8.07 7.60 3.71
C ILE A 183 8.15 6.80 2.42
N ALA A 184 9.22 6.97 1.64
CA ALA A 184 9.37 6.29 0.36
C ALA A 184 9.39 4.77 0.56
N SER A 185 10.04 4.30 1.62
CA SER A 185 10.08 2.87 1.94
C SER A 185 8.68 2.30 2.15
N SER A 186 7.92 2.83 3.10
CA SER A 186 6.60 2.30 3.46
C SER A 186 5.57 2.57 2.37
N LEU A 187 5.54 3.78 1.81
CA LEU A 187 4.64 4.13 0.71
C LEU A 187 4.84 3.23 -0.52
N PHE A 188 6.08 3.02 -0.96
CA PHE A 188 6.33 2.23 -2.15
C PHE A 188 6.28 0.71 -1.90
N HIS A 189 6.41 0.28 -0.64
CA HIS A 189 6.05 -1.07 -0.22
C HIS A 189 4.54 -1.31 -0.39
N GLU A 190 3.70 -0.38 0.11
CA GLU A 190 2.25 -0.45 -0.06
C GLU A 190 1.85 -0.45 -1.54
N VAL A 191 2.44 0.43 -2.35
CA VAL A 191 2.27 0.41 -3.82
C VAL A 191 2.70 -0.94 -4.40
N GLY A 192 3.76 -1.54 -3.86
CA GLY A 192 4.26 -2.86 -4.22
C GLY A 192 3.21 -3.96 -4.07
N HIS A 193 2.39 -3.96 -3.02
CA HIS A 193 1.27 -4.90 -2.92
C HIS A 193 0.24 -4.72 -4.03
N GLN A 194 -0.07 -3.47 -4.41
CA GLN A 194 -0.99 -3.22 -5.53
C GLN A 194 -0.39 -3.70 -6.86
N GLY A 195 0.88 -3.41 -7.10
CA GLY A 195 1.62 -3.87 -8.29
C GLY A 195 1.72 -5.39 -8.36
N ALA A 196 2.00 -6.04 -7.24
CA ALA A 196 2.07 -7.50 -7.12
C ALA A 196 0.74 -8.18 -7.44
N ALA A 197 -0.38 -7.61 -6.97
CA ALA A 197 -1.71 -8.11 -7.30
C ALA A 197 -2.05 -7.94 -8.79
N LEU A 198 -1.66 -6.80 -9.41
CA LEU A 198 -1.92 -6.54 -10.83
C LEU A 198 -1.10 -7.42 -11.78
N LEU A 199 0.03 -7.96 -11.31
CA LEU A 199 0.91 -8.87 -12.04
C LEU A 199 0.82 -10.33 -11.57
N ASP A 200 -0.11 -10.64 -10.66
CA ASP A 200 -0.29 -11.96 -10.05
C ASP A 200 1.00 -12.59 -9.50
N LEU A 201 1.89 -11.75 -8.93
CA LEU A 201 3.26 -12.15 -8.61
C LEU A 201 3.31 -13.26 -7.56
N VAL A 202 2.51 -13.13 -6.50
CA VAL A 202 2.48 -14.12 -5.40
C VAL A 202 2.12 -15.50 -5.91
N ASN A 203 1.07 -15.61 -6.72
CA ASN A 203 0.63 -16.90 -7.28
C ASN A 203 1.63 -17.45 -8.28
N SER A 204 2.33 -16.59 -9.03
CA SER A 204 3.39 -17.03 -9.94
C SER A 204 4.68 -17.50 -9.25
N LEU A 205 4.95 -17.02 -8.02
CA LEU A 205 6.19 -17.34 -7.28
C LEU A 205 6.03 -18.56 -6.36
N ARG A 206 4.84 -18.78 -5.80
CA ARG A 206 4.57 -19.88 -4.87
C ARG A 206 4.98 -21.26 -5.41
N PRO A 207 4.60 -21.66 -6.64
CA PRO A 207 4.99 -22.97 -7.16
C PRO A 207 6.52 -23.14 -7.28
N VAL A 208 7.24 -22.06 -7.61
CA VAL A 208 8.71 -22.08 -7.68
C VAL A 208 9.30 -22.28 -6.29
N LEU A 209 8.82 -21.56 -5.28
CA LEU A 209 9.28 -21.71 -3.90
C LEU A 209 8.95 -23.10 -3.32
N GLN A 210 7.78 -23.66 -3.65
CA GLN A 210 7.39 -25.01 -3.27
C GLN A 210 8.34 -26.06 -3.86
N SER A 211 8.77 -25.90 -5.11
CA SER A 211 9.75 -26.81 -5.73
C SER A 211 11.12 -26.79 -5.05
N LEU A 212 11.52 -25.66 -4.46
CA LEU A 212 12.77 -25.51 -3.72
C LEU A 212 12.73 -26.17 -2.34
N GLN A 213 11.54 -26.48 -1.81
CA GLN A 213 11.39 -27.21 -0.54
C GLN A 213 11.80 -28.68 -0.67
N THR A 214 11.68 -29.25 -1.87
CA THR A 214 12.03 -30.65 -2.15
C THR A 214 13.43 -30.80 -2.77
N GLY A 215 14.11 -29.69 -3.09
CA GLY A 215 15.40 -29.68 -3.77
C GLY A 215 16.61 -29.67 -2.84
N ALA A 216 17.81 -29.76 -3.43
CA ALA A 216 19.09 -29.67 -2.71
C ALA A 216 19.47 -28.23 -2.27
N THR A 217 18.60 -27.25 -2.46
CA THR A 217 18.87 -25.81 -2.29
C THR A 217 18.73 -25.30 -0.86
N GLY A 218 18.66 -26.20 0.13
CA GLY A 218 18.64 -25.89 1.55
C GLY A 218 17.51 -26.58 2.32
N PRO A 219 17.38 -26.32 3.63
CA PRO A 219 16.37 -26.96 4.46
C PRO A 219 14.95 -26.58 4.01
N ALA A 220 14.07 -27.57 3.84
CA ALA A 220 12.67 -27.34 3.48
C ALA A 220 11.94 -26.30 4.37
N PRO A 221 12.13 -26.26 5.71
CA PRO A 221 11.47 -25.26 6.57
C PRO A 221 11.81 -23.81 6.22
N VAL A 222 13.00 -23.55 5.69
CA VAL A 222 13.43 -22.20 5.27
C VAL A 222 12.63 -21.72 4.07
N TRP A 223 12.48 -22.58 3.06
CA TRP A 223 11.73 -22.25 1.85
C TRP A 223 10.22 -22.16 2.10
N GLN A 224 9.70 -22.89 3.10
CA GLN A 224 8.32 -22.73 3.58
C GLN A 224 8.09 -21.34 4.19
N LEU A 225 9.03 -20.82 4.99
CA LEU A 225 8.94 -19.47 5.53
C LEU A 225 9.01 -18.41 4.42
N TRP A 226 9.90 -18.57 3.44
CA TRP A 226 9.96 -17.67 2.28
C TRP A 226 8.69 -17.68 1.45
N GLU A 227 8.09 -18.85 1.23
CA GLU A 227 6.78 -18.95 0.58
C GLU A 227 5.71 -18.22 1.39
N ARG A 228 5.68 -18.39 2.71
CA ARG A 228 4.70 -17.74 3.59
C ARG A 228 4.81 -16.23 3.53
N TRP A 229 6.03 -15.70 3.49
CA TRP A 229 6.31 -14.26 3.50
C TRP A 229 6.36 -13.62 2.12
N ILE A 230 6.08 -14.37 1.04
CA ILE A 230 6.34 -13.90 -0.32
C ILE A 230 5.55 -12.63 -0.69
N SER A 231 4.36 -12.41 -0.12
CA SER A 231 3.58 -11.19 -0.36
C SER A 231 4.29 -9.93 0.15
N GLU A 232 4.96 -10.05 1.30
CA GLU A 232 5.72 -8.97 1.92
C GLU A 232 7.07 -8.77 1.24
N ILE A 233 7.73 -9.87 0.88
CA ILE A 233 9.04 -9.84 0.20
C ILE A 233 8.92 -9.19 -1.18
N VAL A 234 7.85 -9.48 -1.94
CA VAL A 234 7.62 -8.85 -3.24
C VAL A 234 7.32 -7.36 -3.10
N ALA A 235 6.62 -6.95 -2.05
CA ALA A 235 6.38 -5.53 -1.77
C ALA A 235 7.67 -4.80 -1.38
N ASP A 236 8.52 -5.40 -0.55
CA ASP A 236 9.87 -4.88 -0.24
C ASP A 236 10.74 -4.80 -1.50
N PHE A 237 10.72 -5.83 -2.36
CA PHE A 237 11.44 -5.83 -3.64
C PHE A 237 10.96 -4.68 -4.54
N TRP A 238 9.65 -4.43 -4.60
CA TRP A 238 9.11 -3.32 -5.39
C TRP A 238 9.60 -1.96 -4.89
N SER A 239 9.54 -1.73 -3.58
CA SER A 239 10.05 -0.51 -2.95
C SER A 239 11.54 -0.32 -3.26
N LEU A 240 12.34 -1.37 -3.05
CA LEU A 240 13.77 -1.38 -3.32
C LEU A 240 14.10 -1.11 -4.80
N ALA A 241 13.39 -1.74 -5.74
CA ALA A 241 13.58 -1.52 -7.16
C ALA A 241 13.21 -0.08 -7.59
N ARG A 242 12.31 0.59 -6.85
CA ARG A 242 11.85 1.95 -7.15
C ARG A 242 12.76 3.03 -6.56
N VAL A 243 13.26 2.86 -5.34
CA VAL A 243 14.01 3.92 -4.63
C VAL A 243 15.38 3.49 -4.11
N GLY A 244 15.84 2.29 -4.43
CA GLY A 244 17.16 1.81 -4.06
C GLY A 244 17.36 1.84 -2.54
N VAL A 245 18.52 2.35 -2.11
CA VAL A 245 18.94 2.37 -0.69
C VAL A 245 17.95 3.06 0.24
N ALA A 246 17.14 3.99 -0.28
CA ALA A 246 16.12 4.70 0.50
C ALA A 246 15.07 3.73 1.10
N ALA A 247 14.74 2.65 0.38
CA ALA A 247 13.84 1.63 0.87
C ALA A 247 14.41 0.93 2.10
N THR A 248 15.66 0.48 2.06
CA THR A 248 16.27 -0.25 3.18
C THR A 248 16.51 0.65 4.39
N HIS A 249 16.93 1.91 4.20
CA HIS A 249 17.04 2.88 5.28
C HIS A 249 15.68 3.16 5.94
N GLY A 250 14.62 3.35 5.14
CA GLY A 250 13.29 3.53 5.66
C GLY A 250 12.81 2.29 6.43
N LEU A 251 13.04 1.09 5.91
CA LEU A 251 12.74 -0.18 6.59
C LEU A 251 13.42 -0.27 7.95
N ILE A 252 14.73 0.02 8.04
CA ILE A 252 15.47 0.08 9.31
C ILE A 252 14.81 1.06 10.28
N GLY A 253 14.37 2.23 9.81
CA GLY A 253 13.64 3.20 10.63
C GLY A 253 12.29 2.69 11.16
N VAL A 254 11.63 1.76 10.45
CA VAL A 254 10.37 1.14 10.89
C VAL A 254 10.60 0.02 11.90
N VAL A 255 11.65 -0.78 11.70
CA VAL A 255 11.83 -2.05 12.42
C VAL A 255 12.96 -2.04 13.46
N SER A 256 13.62 -0.91 13.66
CA SER A 256 14.51 -0.65 14.80
C SER A 256 13.70 -0.63 16.11
N LEU A 257 13.47 -1.82 16.68
CA LEU A 257 12.68 -2.04 17.89
C LEU A 257 13.56 -2.62 19.02
N PRO A 258 13.06 -2.70 20.26
CA PRO A 258 13.73 -3.46 21.31
C PRO A 258 14.04 -4.90 20.86
N ARG A 259 15.19 -5.43 21.30
CA ARG A 259 15.74 -6.74 20.88
C ARG A 259 14.70 -7.86 20.81
N ILE A 260 13.84 -7.95 21.82
CA ILE A 260 12.80 -8.99 21.91
C ILE A 260 11.85 -8.99 20.70
N PHE A 261 11.53 -7.82 20.15
CA PHE A 261 10.66 -7.70 18.97
C PHE A 261 11.39 -7.93 17.66
N VAL A 262 12.68 -7.60 17.61
CA VAL A 262 13.50 -7.76 16.40
C VAL A 262 13.75 -9.23 16.06
N PHE A 263 13.81 -10.09 17.07
CA PHE A 263 14.01 -11.54 16.92
C PHE A 263 12.72 -12.36 17.09
N ARG A 264 11.57 -11.72 17.32
CA ARG A 264 10.31 -12.44 17.54
C ARG A 264 9.87 -13.15 16.26
N LEU A 265 10.10 -14.46 16.21
CA LEU A 265 9.50 -15.32 15.19
C LEU A 265 8.08 -15.70 15.61
N ASN A 266 7.10 -15.19 14.87
CA ASN A 266 5.76 -15.74 14.87
C ASN A 266 5.58 -16.41 13.52
N THR A 267 5.47 -17.74 13.51
CA THR A 267 5.30 -18.48 12.27
C THR A 267 4.02 -18.09 11.55
N ASP A 268 3.01 -17.57 12.27
CA ASP A 268 1.75 -17.10 11.69
C ASP A 268 1.76 -15.67 11.12
N ASP A 269 2.84 -14.93 11.35
CA ASP A 269 3.01 -13.58 10.82
C ASP A 269 3.32 -13.65 9.31
N PRO A 270 2.60 -12.90 8.45
CA PRO A 270 2.93 -12.79 7.04
C PRO A 270 4.26 -12.07 6.77
N HIS A 271 4.84 -11.37 7.75
CA HIS A 271 6.12 -10.67 7.58
C HIS A 271 7.32 -11.52 7.98
N PRO A 272 8.43 -11.42 7.24
CA PRO A 272 9.71 -11.89 7.76
C PRO A 272 10.04 -11.17 9.07
N VAL A 273 10.65 -11.90 9.99
CA VAL A 273 11.17 -11.36 11.25
C VAL A 273 12.05 -10.13 10.97
N PRO A 274 11.92 -9.02 11.73
CA PRO A 274 12.66 -7.78 11.46
C PRO A 274 14.14 -7.96 11.15
N TRP A 275 14.84 -8.80 11.94
CA TRP A 275 16.26 -9.02 11.76
C TRP A 275 16.60 -9.54 10.35
N ILE A 276 15.89 -10.57 9.88
CA ILE A 276 16.14 -11.16 8.56
C ILE A 276 15.56 -10.30 7.43
N ARG A 277 14.47 -9.57 7.67
CA ARG A 277 13.84 -8.69 6.66
C ARG A 277 14.81 -7.61 6.19
N VAL A 278 15.54 -6.96 7.09
CA VAL A 278 16.55 -5.95 6.75
C VAL A 278 17.71 -6.55 5.96
N LEU A 279 18.22 -7.72 6.40
CA LEU A 279 19.30 -8.40 5.68
C LEU A 279 18.88 -8.88 4.30
N LEU A 280 17.64 -9.36 4.14
CA LEU A 280 17.08 -9.73 2.86
C LEU A 280 16.95 -8.52 1.94
N SER A 281 16.51 -7.37 2.47
CA SER A 281 16.50 -6.11 1.72
C SER A 281 17.91 -5.73 1.22
N CYS A 282 18.95 -5.90 2.05
CA CYS A 282 20.33 -5.70 1.64
C CYS A 282 20.78 -6.69 0.55
N ALA A 283 20.45 -7.98 0.67
CA ALA A 283 20.81 -9.01 -0.30
C ALA A 283 20.13 -8.79 -1.66
N MET A 284 18.84 -8.43 -1.65
CA MET A 284 18.13 -7.99 -2.87
C MET A 284 18.77 -6.73 -3.44
N GLY A 285 19.20 -5.80 -2.59
CA GLY A 285 19.82 -4.54 -2.99
C GLY A 285 21.14 -4.77 -3.70
N GLU A 286 21.99 -5.62 -3.15
CA GLU A 286 23.26 -6.03 -3.76
C GLU A 286 23.06 -6.70 -5.13
N ARG A 287 22.00 -7.51 -5.26
CA ARG A 287 21.66 -8.16 -6.53
C ARG A 287 21.18 -7.17 -7.60
N LEU A 288 20.37 -6.18 -7.23
CA LEU A 288 19.79 -5.20 -8.16
C LEU A 288 20.72 -4.02 -8.47
N PHE A 289 21.55 -3.65 -7.49
CA PHE A 289 22.38 -2.46 -7.48
C PHE A 289 23.77 -2.80 -6.93
N PRO A 290 24.67 -3.44 -7.71
CA PRO A 290 25.98 -3.85 -7.22
C PRO A 290 26.78 -2.67 -6.65
N HIS A 291 26.90 -2.60 -5.32
CA HIS A 291 27.52 -1.49 -4.61
C HIS A 291 27.88 -1.89 -3.17
N PRO A 292 29.05 -1.48 -2.63
CA PRO A 292 29.47 -1.87 -1.27
C PRO A 292 28.59 -1.33 -0.14
N GLN A 293 27.65 -0.42 -0.41
CA GLN A 293 26.73 0.11 0.60
C GLN A 293 25.89 -0.97 1.28
N TRP A 294 25.49 -2.00 0.55
CA TRP A 294 24.62 -3.06 1.07
C TRP A 294 25.33 -3.88 2.14
N GLN A 295 26.59 -4.23 1.90
CA GLN A 295 27.42 -4.93 2.88
C GLN A 295 27.72 -4.06 4.10
N ARG A 296 27.95 -2.76 3.92
CA ARG A 296 28.12 -1.83 5.06
C ARG A 296 26.86 -1.76 5.92
N MET A 297 25.68 -1.67 5.29
CA MET A 297 24.41 -1.59 5.98
C MET A 297 24.05 -2.88 6.69
N ALA A 298 24.28 -4.03 6.05
CA ALA A 298 24.11 -5.35 6.67
C ALA A 298 24.99 -5.48 7.94
N ARG A 299 26.28 -5.14 7.85
CA ARG A 299 27.18 -5.16 9.02
C ARG A 299 26.73 -4.21 10.12
N LEU A 300 26.25 -3.01 9.78
CA LEU A 300 25.73 -2.05 10.74
C LEU A 300 24.51 -2.63 11.48
N TRP A 301 23.55 -3.18 10.74
CA TRP A 301 22.35 -3.78 11.32
C TRP A 301 22.69 -4.94 12.27
N GLU A 302 23.63 -5.80 11.88
CA GLU A 302 24.11 -6.89 12.73
C GLU A 302 24.82 -6.40 13.99
N SER A 303 25.53 -5.27 13.92
CA SER A 303 26.18 -4.66 15.10
C SER A 303 25.17 -4.12 16.12
N TYR A 304 24.00 -3.67 15.67
CA TYR A 304 22.91 -3.24 16.56
C TYR A 304 22.17 -4.43 17.17
N TYR A 305 22.10 -5.54 16.44
CA TYR A 305 21.36 -6.73 16.84
C TYR A 305 22.23 -8.00 16.73
N PRO A 306 23.20 -8.17 17.66
CA PRO A 306 24.02 -9.37 17.78
C PRO A 306 23.16 -10.63 17.98
N LEU A 307 23.57 -11.80 17.47
CA LEU A 307 22.82 -13.06 17.65
C LEU A 307 23.09 -13.74 19.01
N GLU A 308 24.08 -13.24 19.76
CA GLU A 308 24.50 -13.73 21.06
C GLU A 308 23.34 -13.75 22.06
N GLY A 309 23.21 -14.84 22.81
CA GLY A 309 22.14 -15.01 23.81
C GLY A 309 20.76 -15.40 23.26
N LEU A 310 20.60 -15.59 21.95
CA LEU A 310 19.40 -16.23 21.41
C LEU A 310 19.41 -17.74 21.66
N PRO A 311 18.24 -18.39 21.81
CA PRO A 311 18.13 -19.84 21.81
C PRO A 311 18.80 -20.45 20.57
N GLN A 312 19.45 -21.60 20.76
CA GLN A 312 20.24 -22.24 19.70
C GLN A 312 19.41 -22.54 18.44
N ALA A 313 18.17 -22.98 18.60
CA ALA A 313 17.26 -23.28 17.50
C ALA A 313 16.94 -22.02 16.66
N ASP A 314 16.61 -20.90 17.32
CA ASP A 314 16.30 -19.63 16.66
C ASP A 314 17.53 -19.10 15.91
N ARG A 315 18.71 -19.17 16.54
CA ARG A 315 19.97 -18.77 15.91
C ARG A 315 20.27 -19.61 14.67
N GLN A 316 20.10 -20.93 14.74
CA GLN A 316 20.31 -21.83 13.60
C GLN A 316 19.36 -21.50 12.45
N LEU A 317 18.07 -21.27 12.73
CA LEU A 317 17.10 -20.90 11.71
C LEU A 317 17.46 -19.57 11.02
N LEU A 318 17.82 -18.54 11.79
CA LEU A 318 18.23 -17.24 11.23
C LEU A 318 19.49 -17.35 10.36
N VAL A 319 20.45 -18.19 10.74
CA VAL A 319 21.65 -18.48 9.93
C VAL A 319 21.28 -19.19 8.63
N GLN A 320 20.38 -20.18 8.67
CA GLN A 320 19.93 -20.89 7.47
C GLN A 320 19.13 -19.96 6.53
N LEU A 321 18.24 -19.13 7.10
CA LEU A 321 17.54 -18.09 6.34
C LEU A 321 18.55 -17.16 5.66
N ARG A 322 19.55 -16.65 6.40
CA ARG A 322 20.60 -15.79 5.85
C ARG A 322 21.35 -16.46 4.71
N ALA A 323 21.75 -17.72 4.85
CA ALA A 323 22.47 -18.47 3.83
C ALA A 323 21.65 -18.65 2.53
N SER A 324 20.32 -18.73 2.63
CA SER A 324 19.43 -18.88 1.47
C SER A 324 19.07 -17.57 0.74
N MET A 325 19.36 -16.39 1.34
CA MET A 325 18.97 -15.09 0.77
C MET A 325 19.54 -14.82 -0.63
N PRO A 326 20.80 -15.17 -0.98
CA PRO A 326 21.31 -14.96 -2.34
C PRO A 326 20.50 -15.72 -3.40
N ALA A 327 20.07 -16.95 -3.10
CA ALA A 327 19.26 -17.75 -3.99
C ALA A 327 17.86 -17.13 -4.17
N LEU A 328 17.22 -16.70 -3.08
CA LEU A 328 15.92 -16.03 -3.13
C LEU A 328 16.00 -14.69 -3.90
N ALA A 329 17.01 -13.86 -3.62
CA ALA A 329 17.23 -12.61 -4.35
C ALA A 329 17.49 -12.83 -5.84
N GLY A 330 18.25 -13.89 -6.18
CA GLY A 330 18.48 -14.33 -7.55
C GLY A 330 17.18 -14.75 -8.25
N LEU A 331 16.34 -15.53 -7.56
CA LEU A 331 15.02 -15.95 -8.05
C LEU A 331 14.15 -14.73 -8.36
N LEU A 332 14.00 -13.80 -7.41
CA LEU A 332 13.17 -12.59 -7.60
C LEU A 332 13.68 -11.70 -8.73
N ALA A 333 15.00 -11.50 -8.84
CA ALA A 333 15.60 -10.68 -9.88
C ALA A 333 15.45 -11.29 -11.29
N ASN A 334 15.38 -12.63 -11.38
CA ASN A 334 15.24 -13.34 -12.64
C ASN A 334 13.80 -13.76 -12.95
N HIS A 335 12.86 -13.56 -12.03
CA HIS A 335 11.47 -13.98 -12.20
C HIS A 335 10.80 -13.24 -13.37
N ARG A 336 10.14 -14.03 -14.23
CA ARG A 336 9.44 -13.57 -15.44
C ARG A 336 7.99 -14.04 -15.40
N PRO A 337 7.11 -13.37 -14.64
CA PRO A 337 5.69 -13.71 -14.61
C PRO A 337 5.07 -13.53 -16.00
N ALA A 338 4.07 -14.36 -16.35
CA ALA A 338 3.45 -14.36 -17.68
C ALA A 338 2.92 -12.97 -18.08
N LEU A 339 2.34 -12.21 -17.14
CA LEU A 339 1.81 -10.86 -17.38
C LEU A 339 2.87 -9.82 -17.76
N LEU A 340 4.15 -10.09 -17.49
CA LEU A 340 5.26 -9.26 -17.97
C LEU A 340 5.72 -9.61 -19.39
N ARG A 341 5.08 -10.57 -20.07
CA ARG A 341 5.31 -10.91 -21.48
C ARG A 341 6.79 -11.13 -21.80
N GLY A 342 7.45 -11.90 -20.95
CA GLY A 342 8.86 -12.25 -21.09
C GLY A 342 9.84 -11.27 -20.45
N ALA A 343 9.42 -10.10 -19.96
CA ALA A 343 10.28 -9.21 -19.18
C ALA A 343 10.46 -9.71 -17.73
N SER A 344 11.63 -9.45 -17.13
CA SER A 344 11.84 -9.69 -15.70
C SER A 344 11.34 -8.51 -14.87
N LEU A 345 11.14 -8.74 -13.57
CA LEU A 345 10.75 -7.67 -12.63
C LEU A 345 11.71 -6.47 -12.67
N PRO A 346 13.05 -6.63 -12.60
CA PRO A 346 13.98 -5.50 -12.71
C PRO A 346 13.87 -4.72 -14.03
N GLN A 347 13.59 -5.41 -15.15
CA GLN A 347 13.41 -4.78 -16.45
C GLN A 347 12.13 -3.93 -16.47
N ALA A 348 11.00 -4.49 -16.05
CA ALA A 348 9.72 -3.79 -16.00
C ALA A 348 9.77 -2.57 -15.04
N LEU A 349 10.48 -2.71 -13.92
CA LEU A 349 10.67 -1.65 -12.92
C LEU A 349 11.78 -0.67 -13.29
N GLN A 350 12.54 -0.89 -14.38
CA GLN A 350 13.63 -0.03 -14.86
C GLN A 350 14.75 0.17 -13.83
N VAL A 351 15.16 -0.90 -13.16
CA VAL A 351 16.24 -0.88 -12.13
C VAL A 351 17.55 -0.28 -12.67
N ALA A 352 17.87 -0.49 -13.95
CA ALA A 352 19.07 0.06 -14.59
C ALA A 352 19.16 1.60 -14.53
N GLN A 353 18.03 2.32 -14.48
CA GLN A 353 18.01 3.78 -14.39
C GLN A 353 18.22 4.31 -12.96
N ARG A 354 18.46 3.42 -12.00
CA ARG A 354 18.55 3.74 -10.57
C ARG A 354 19.85 3.22 -9.93
N GLN A 355 20.88 3.03 -10.74
CA GLN A 355 22.19 2.62 -10.24
C GLN A 355 22.79 3.70 -9.33
N PRO A 356 23.40 3.35 -8.18
CA PRO A 356 23.88 4.32 -7.19
C PRO A 356 24.77 5.43 -7.76
N ALA A 357 25.72 5.08 -8.63
CA ALA A 357 26.61 6.06 -9.27
C ALA A 357 25.85 7.07 -10.16
N TYR A 358 24.80 6.61 -10.85
CA TYR A 358 23.94 7.47 -11.66
C TYR A 358 23.08 8.39 -10.79
N LEU A 359 22.53 7.86 -9.70
CA LEU A 359 21.76 8.66 -8.73
C LEU A 359 22.64 9.76 -8.10
N ALA A 360 23.86 9.43 -7.69
CA ALA A 360 24.82 10.41 -7.16
C ALA A 360 25.22 11.47 -8.20
N LEU A 361 25.36 11.09 -9.48
CA LEU A 361 25.58 12.04 -10.57
C LEU A 361 24.40 13.00 -10.73
N LEU A 362 23.17 12.48 -10.75
CA LEU A 362 21.96 13.30 -10.85
C LEU A 362 21.86 14.30 -9.70
N PHE A 363 22.16 13.88 -8.47
CA PHE A 363 22.13 14.78 -7.32
C PHE A 363 23.09 15.96 -7.50
N ARG A 364 24.35 15.70 -7.91
CA ARG A 364 25.34 16.75 -8.19
C ARG A 364 24.91 17.69 -9.31
N LEU A 365 24.25 17.17 -10.35
CA LEU A 365 23.70 17.98 -11.42
C LEU A 365 22.54 18.86 -10.92
N TRP A 366 21.66 18.33 -10.08
CA TRP A 366 20.55 19.09 -9.51
C TRP A 366 20.98 20.15 -8.50
N GLN A 367 22.10 19.95 -7.79
CA GLN A 367 22.69 21.01 -6.97
C GLN A 367 23.08 22.24 -7.80
N ARG A 368 23.56 22.02 -9.05
CA ARG A 368 23.90 23.11 -9.99
C ARG A 368 22.70 23.65 -10.74
N LYS A 369 21.75 22.78 -11.09
CA LYS A 369 20.54 23.09 -11.87
C LYS A 369 19.30 22.46 -11.21
N PRO A 370 18.73 23.09 -10.16
CA PRO A 370 17.63 22.51 -9.38
C PRO A 370 16.38 22.20 -10.20
N GLN A 371 16.16 22.89 -11.34
CA GLN A 371 15.00 22.62 -12.20
C GLN A 371 14.94 21.18 -12.71
N GLY A 372 16.09 20.48 -12.78
CA GLY A 372 16.13 19.07 -13.17
C GLY A 372 15.32 18.16 -12.24
N MET A 373 15.30 18.48 -10.94
CA MET A 373 14.54 17.73 -9.93
C MET A 373 13.03 17.88 -10.14
N TYR A 374 12.55 19.10 -10.37
CA TYR A 374 11.13 19.43 -10.59
C TYR A 374 10.57 18.88 -11.92
N ARG A 375 11.44 18.55 -12.88
CA ARG A 375 11.09 17.95 -14.18
C ARG A 375 11.15 16.42 -14.16
N SER A 376 11.81 15.83 -13.17
CA SER A 376 11.98 14.39 -13.02
C SER A 376 10.75 13.73 -12.42
N SER A 377 10.61 12.42 -12.61
CA SER A 377 9.52 11.67 -11.98
C SER A 377 9.70 11.62 -10.46
N PRO A 378 8.60 11.63 -9.67
CA PRO A 378 8.70 11.58 -8.21
C PRO A 378 9.55 10.41 -7.69
N VAL A 379 9.38 9.20 -8.25
CA VAL A 379 10.14 8.03 -7.82
C VAL A 379 11.64 8.21 -8.04
N LEU A 380 12.05 8.77 -9.18
CA LEU A 380 13.46 9.05 -9.44
C LEU A 380 14.00 10.08 -8.45
N VAL A 381 13.22 11.12 -8.13
CA VAL A 381 13.61 12.14 -7.16
C VAL A 381 13.79 11.54 -5.77
N PHE A 382 12.87 10.71 -5.30
CA PHE A 382 13.02 9.98 -4.04
C PHE A 382 14.27 9.07 -4.04
N ALA A 383 14.54 8.37 -5.14
CA ALA A 383 15.73 7.53 -5.27
C ALA A 383 17.03 8.36 -5.16
N VAL A 384 17.10 9.49 -5.86
CA VAL A 384 18.28 10.37 -5.87
C VAL A 384 18.49 11.04 -4.51
N ILE A 385 17.44 11.58 -3.89
CA ILE A 385 17.51 12.20 -2.56
C ILE A 385 17.89 11.17 -1.50
N GLY A 386 17.28 9.99 -1.55
CA GLY A 386 17.59 8.90 -0.63
C GLY A 386 19.02 8.37 -0.78
N GLN A 387 19.55 8.30 -2.01
CA GLN A 387 20.96 7.98 -2.24
C GLN A 387 21.88 9.08 -1.70
N ALA A 388 21.57 10.36 -1.95
CA ALA A 388 22.37 11.47 -1.44
C ALA A 388 22.43 11.51 0.10
N ARG A 389 21.32 11.13 0.77
CA ARG A 389 21.29 10.95 2.23
C ARG A 389 22.13 9.76 2.67
N ALA A 390 22.05 8.63 1.96
CA ALA A 390 22.86 7.44 2.23
C ALA A 390 24.36 7.68 2.06
N ASP A 391 24.74 8.56 1.14
CA ASP A 391 26.12 8.98 0.90
C ASP A 391 26.61 10.03 1.91
N GLY A 392 25.76 10.48 2.84
CA GLY A 392 26.08 11.50 3.84
C GLY A 392 26.19 12.93 3.29
N ILE A 393 25.72 13.16 2.05
CA ILE A 393 25.80 14.46 1.37
C ILE A 393 24.60 15.35 1.74
N LEU A 394 23.44 14.75 1.97
CA LEU A 394 22.20 15.45 2.32
C LEU A 394 21.77 15.12 3.75
N SER A 395 21.60 16.14 4.58
CA SER A 395 21.11 15.97 5.96
C SER A 395 19.60 15.67 5.99
N PRO A 396 19.09 15.02 7.05
CA PRO A 396 17.66 14.76 7.22
C PRO A 396 16.79 16.03 7.19
N GLU A 397 17.28 17.16 7.72
CA GLU A 397 16.56 18.44 7.77
C GLU A 397 16.38 19.01 6.36
N HIS A 398 17.46 19.04 5.58
CA HIS A 398 17.43 19.52 4.20
C HIS A 398 16.61 18.61 3.29
N GLU A 399 16.70 17.29 3.50
CA GLU A 399 15.85 16.32 2.82
C GLU A 399 14.36 16.61 3.06
N SER A 400 13.96 16.81 4.32
CA SER A 400 12.57 17.07 4.69
C SER A 400 12.04 18.34 4.01
N ILE A 401 12.79 19.44 4.07
CA ILE A 401 12.43 20.71 3.41
C ILE A 401 12.29 20.51 1.89
N LEU A 402 13.23 19.81 1.28
CA LEU A 402 13.26 19.58 -0.16
C LEU A 402 12.06 18.74 -0.63
N LEU A 403 11.81 17.62 0.03
CA LEU A 403 10.68 16.74 -0.30
C LEU A 403 9.34 17.43 -0.06
N ALA A 404 9.18 18.21 1.02
CA ALA A 404 7.97 18.99 1.24
C ALA A 404 7.67 19.95 0.09
N ARG A 405 8.69 20.65 -0.44
CA ARG A 405 8.53 21.55 -1.60
C ARG A 405 8.16 20.79 -2.88
N LEU A 406 8.78 19.63 -3.09
CA LEU A 406 8.50 18.79 -4.26
C LEU A 406 7.10 18.18 -4.23
N LEU A 407 6.62 17.72 -3.07
CA LEU A 407 5.26 17.24 -2.89
C LEU A 407 4.25 18.33 -3.26
N THR A 408 4.46 19.55 -2.76
CA THR A 408 3.64 20.70 -3.14
C THR A 408 3.70 20.99 -4.64
N HIS A 409 4.89 20.92 -5.25
CA HIS A 409 5.04 21.13 -6.69
C HIS A 409 4.33 20.07 -7.52
N TRP A 410 4.45 18.78 -7.17
CA TRP A 410 3.80 17.70 -7.92
C TRP A 410 2.29 17.79 -7.82
N ALA A 411 1.78 18.11 -6.63
CA ALA A 411 0.36 18.35 -6.39
C ALA A 411 -0.16 19.50 -7.27
N LEU A 412 0.52 20.66 -7.23
CA LEU A 412 0.16 21.84 -8.03
C LEU A 412 0.25 21.56 -9.53
N ARG A 413 1.36 20.96 -9.99
CA ARG A 413 1.57 20.65 -11.40
C ARG A 413 0.46 19.76 -11.91
N ASN A 414 0.11 18.71 -11.17
CA ASN A 414 -0.93 17.77 -11.57
C ASN A 414 -2.28 18.48 -11.77
N THR A 415 -2.66 19.39 -10.87
CA THR A 415 -3.88 20.20 -11.02
C THR A 415 -3.84 21.12 -12.24
N LEU A 416 -2.67 21.69 -12.56
CA LEU A 416 -2.53 22.66 -13.65
C LEU A 416 -2.29 22.04 -15.04
N THR A 417 -1.78 20.80 -15.13
CA THR A 417 -1.59 20.09 -16.41
C THR A 417 -2.84 19.34 -16.89
N ASP A 418 -3.86 19.21 -16.04
CA ASP A 418 -5.19 18.71 -16.42
C ASP A 418 -6.13 19.85 -16.91
N LEU A 419 -5.64 21.10 -16.95
CA LEU A 419 -6.21 22.24 -17.69
C LEU A 419 -5.55 22.32 -19.08
#